data_AF-A0A2L2YJX6-F1
#
_entry.id   AF-A0A2L2YJX6-F1
#
_cell.length_a   1.000
_cell.length_b   1.000
_cell.length_c   1.000
_cell.angle_alpha   90.00
_cell.angle_beta   90.00
_cell.angle_gamma   90.00
#
_symmetry.space_group_name_H-M   'P 1'
#
loop_
_entity.id
_entity.type
_entity.pdbx_description
1 polymer ?
#
loop_
_entity_poly.entity_id
_entity_poly.type
_entity_poly.pdbx_seq_one_letter_code
_entity_poly.pdbx_strand_id
1 'polypeptide(L)'
;MALGPKKHLKRLQAPKSWMLDKLRESLPLIFMIRNRLKDALTNSEVTKIVMQRLIKVDGKVRTDKYFPSGFMDTISIEKTGEYFRKLNDDKGRFLLHSIPA
;
A
#
# COMPACT_ATOMS: atom_id res chain seq x y z
N MET A 1 -19.18 -19.69 -28.43
CA MET A 1 -19.82 -20.81 -27.68
C MET A 1 -19.97 -20.38 -26.23
N ALA A 2 -21.18 -20.28 -25.70
CA ALA A 2 -21.42 -19.91 -24.29
C ALA A 2 -21.74 -21.18 -23.50
N LEU A 3 -20.78 -21.65 -22.70
CA LEU A 3 -20.90 -22.82 -21.82
C LEU A 3 -21.43 -22.37 -20.45
N GLY A 4 -22.75 -22.37 -20.30
CA GLY A 4 -23.43 -22.21 -19.01
C GLY A 4 -23.32 -20.82 -18.35
N PRO A 5 -23.91 -20.66 -17.15
CA PRO A 5 -23.91 -19.40 -16.41
C PRO A 5 -22.49 -19.03 -15.94
N LYS A 6 -22.08 -17.78 -16.23
CA LYS A 6 -20.78 -17.25 -15.82
C LYS A 6 -20.76 -17.01 -14.31
N LYS A 7 -19.90 -17.76 -13.60
CA LYS A 7 -19.70 -17.61 -12.14
C LYS A 7 -18.69 -16.51 -11.75
N HIS A 8 -18.00 -15.91 -12.72
CA HIS A 8 -16.94 -14.92 -12.48
C HIS A 8 -17.15 -13.66 -13.32
N LEU A 9 -17.05 -12.50 -12.68
CA LEU A 9 -17.07 -11.18 -13.32
C LEU A 9 -15.64 -10.68 -13.52
N LYS A 10 -15.26 -10.35 -14.76
CA LYS A 10 -13.97 -9.71 -15.02
C LYS A 10 -13.98 -8.30 -14.42
N ARG A 11 -12.91 -7.90 -13.74
CA ARG A 11 -12.80 -6.59 -13.05
C ARG A 11 -13.07 -5.38 -13.96
N LEU A 12 -12.69 -5.45 -15.24
CA LEU A 12 -13.01 -4.40 -16.24
C LEU A 12 -14.52 -4.22 -16.46
N GLN A 13 -15.32 -5.24 -16.20
CA GLN A 13 -16.79 -5.23 -16.31
C GLN A 13 -17.48 -5.02 -14.96
N ALA A 14 -16.73 -4.79 -13.88
CA ALA A 14 -17.31 -4.47 -12.58
C ALA A 14 -17.89 -3.04 -12.58
N PRO A 15 -19.00 -2.80 -11.86
CA PRO A 15 -19.56 -1.45 -11.72
C PRO A 15 -18.50 -0.45 -11.25
N LYS A 16 -18.44 0.73 -11.88
CA LYS A 16 -17.49 1.78 -11.48
C LYS A 16 -17.70 2.26 -10.04
N SER A 17 -18.91 2.13 -9.50
CA SER A 17 -19.23 2.44 -8.10
C SER A 17 -18.48 1.58 -7.09
N TRP A 18 -17.93 0.44 -7.51
CA TRP A 18 -17.08 -0.40 -6.67
C TRP A 18 -15.62 0.08 -6.61
N MET A 19 -15.27 1.13 -7.38
CA MET A 19 -13.98 1.83 -7.36
C MET A 19 -12.72 0.94 -7.52
N LEU A 20 -12.84 -0.24 -8.14
CA LEU A 20 -11.79 -1.27 -8.31
C LEU A 20 -10.55 -0.89 -9.19
N ASP A 21 -10.19 0.38 -9.32
CA ASP A 21 -9.04 0.87 -10.08
C ASP A 21 -7.73 0.76 -9.27
N LYS A 22 -6.80 -0.08 -9.74
CA LYS A 22 -5.53 -0.36 -9.06
C LYS A 22 -4.61 0.85 -8.92
N LEU A 23 -4.71 1.86 -9.79
CA LEU A 23 -3.80 3.01 -9.76
C LEU A 23 -4.26 4.14 -8.84
N ARG A 24 -5.58 4.36 -8.74
CA ARG A 24 -6.15 5.47 -7.96
C ARG A 24 -6.27 5.17 -6.47
N GLU A 25 -6.35 3.89 -6.10
CA GLU A 25 -6.52 3.43 -4.71
C GLU A 25 -5.23 2.89 -4.07
N SER A 26 -4.07 3.39 -4.49
CA SER A 26 -2.79 3.00 -3.90
C SER A 26 -1.93 4.20 -3.54
N LEU A 27 -1.20 4.08 -2.43
CA LEU A 27 -0.19 5.04 -2.00
C LEU A 27 1.19 4.35 -2.08
N PRO A 28 2.08 4.82 -2.96
CA PRO A 28 3.42 4.26 -3.13
C PRO A 28 4.28 4.37 -1.86
N LEU A 29 5.16 3.39 -1.66
CA LEU A 29 6.08 3.34 -0.51
C LEU A 29 6.93 4.61 -0.34
N ILE A 30 7.39 5.21 -1.44
CA ILE A 30 8.13 6.48 -1.42
C ILE A 30 7.37 7.63 -0.75
N PHE A 31 6.06 7.75 -0.98
CA PHE A 31 5.25 8.79 -0.36
C PHE A 31 5.01 8.52 1.13
N MET A 32 4.87 7.25 1.52
CA MET A 32 4.72 6.89 2.92
C MET A 32 5.98 7.23 3.72
N ILE A 33 7.14 6.75 3.30
CA ILE A 33 8.42 6.92 4.01
C ILE A 33 8.78 8.41 4.09
N ARG A 34 8.66 9.15 2.98
CA ARG A 34 9.08 10.56 2.91
C ARG A 34 8.05 11.52 3.50
N ASN A 35 6.78 11.42 3.09
CA ASN A 35 5.78 12.45 3.39
C ASN A 35 4.92 12.13 4.62
N ARG A 36 4.73 10.85 4.96
CA ARG A 36 3.88 10.44 6.10
C ARG A 36 4.71 10.18 7.35
N LEU A 37 5.69 9.29 7.25
CA LEU A 37 6.56 8.91 8.38
C LEU A 37 7.70 9.91 8.59
N LYS A 38 8.14 10.58 7.52
CA LYS A 38 9.25 11.56 7.54
C LYS A 38 10.60 10.95 7.94
N ASP A 39 10.79 9.66 7.70
CA ASP A 39 12.07 8.97 7.91
C ASP A 39 13.15 9.34 6.87
N ALA A 40 12.71 9.94 5.76
CA ALA A 40 13.57 10.42 4.69
C ALA A 40 13.13 11.80 4.20
N LEU A 41 14.09 12.62 3.81
CA LEU A 41 13.89 13.92 3.16
C LEU A 41 14.00 13.80 1.64
N THR A 42 14.92 12.95 1.15
CA THR A 42 15.22 12.81 -0.28
C THR A 42 14.86 11.44 -0.86
N ASN A 43 14.67 11.36 -2.18
CA ASN A 43 14.41 10.08 -2.86
C ASN A 43 15.59 9.09 -2.75
N SER A 44 16.80 9.62 -2.62
CA SER A 44 18.02 8.82 -2.44
C SER A 44 18.02 8.11 -1.09
N GLU A 45 17.60 8.79 -0.01
CA GLU A 45 17.43 8.18 1.31
C GLU A 45 16.36 7.09 1.31
N VAL A 46 15.20 7.34 0.68
CA VAL A 46 14.16 6.31 0.53
C VAL A 46 14.72 5.07 -0.16
N THR A 47 15.53 5.26 -1.20
CA THR A 47 16.17 4.14 -1.90
C THR A 47 17.11 3.36 -0.96
N LYS A 48 17.88 4.05 -0.12
CA LYS A 48 18.74 3.40 0.88
C LYS A 48 17.92 2.61 1.91
N ILE A 49 16.85 3.19 2.46
CA ILE A 49 15.99 2.52 3.46
C ILE A 49 15.37 1.24 2.88
N VAL A 50 14.80 1.35 1.68
CA VAL A 50 14.13 0.24 1.00
C VAL A 50 15.11 -0.88 0.62
N MET A 51 16.35 -0.54 0.25
CA MET A 51 17.41 -1.51 -0.06
C MET A 51 17.94 -2.25 1.18
N GLN A 52 17.78 -1.68 2.38
CA GLN A 52 18.11 -2.36 3.65
C GLN A 52 17.10 -3.46 4.02
N ARG A 53 16.03 -3.65 3.24
CA ARG A 53 15.02 -4.72 3.44
C ARG A 53 14.27 -4.66 4.78
N LEU A 54 14.27 -3.49 5.43
CA LEU A 54 13.66 -3.28 6.76
C LEU A 54 12.14 -3.10 6.72
N ILE A 55 11.60 -2.78 5.55
CA ILE A 55 10.17 -2.51 5.37
C ILE A 55 9.51 -3.74 4.76
N LYS A 56 8.48 -4.23 5.45
CA LYS A 56 7.61 -5.29 4.94
C LYS A 56 6.19 -4.76 4.76
N VAL A 57 5.56 -5.19 3.67
CA VAL A 57 4.13 -4.97 3.41
C VAL A 57 3.48 -6.35 3.40
N ASP A 58 2.49 -6.55 4.27
CA ASP A 58 1.81 -7.82 4.54
C ASP A 58 2.79 -8.97 4.82
N GLY A 59 3.81 -8.68 5.63
CA GLY A 59 4.85 -9.64 6.02
C GLY A 59 5.89 -9.93 4.92
N LYS A 60 5.76 -9.37 3.71
CA LYS A 60 6.71 -9.55 2.62
C LYS A 60 7.62 -8.34 2.49
N VAL A 61 8.93 -8.58 2.45
CA VAL A 61 9.93 -7.53 2.20
C VAL A 61 9.70 -6.91 0.82
N ARG A 62 9.60 -5.58 0.76
CA ARG A 62 9.46 -4.84 -0.50
C ARG A 62 10.66 -3.92 -0.70
N THR A 63 11.39 -4.14 -1.80
CA THR A 63 12.55 -3.34 -2.20
C THR A 63 12.25 -2.32 -3.31
N ASP A 64 11.01 -2.31 -3.83
CA ASP A 64 10.58 -1.32 -4.82
C ASP A 64 9.98 -0.09 -4.12
N LYS A 65 10.59 1.07 -4.36
CA LYS A 65 10.12 2.36 -3.82
C LYS A 65 8.79 2.83 -4.40
N TYR A 66 8.43 2.38 -5.61
CA TYR A 66 7.16 2.70 -6.25
C TYR A 66 6.11 1.61 -6.04
N PHE A 67 6.39 0.64 -5.16
CA PHE A 67 5.45 -0.42 -4.86
C PHE A 67 4.11 0.16 -4.39
N PRO A 68 2.99 -0.20 -5.07
CA PRO A 68 1.68 0.31 -4.73
C PRO A 68 1.15 -0.42 -3.50
N SER A 69 1.05 0.27 -2.37
CA SER A 69 0.37 -0.25 -1.19
C SER A 69 -1.06 0.29 -1.12
N GLY A 70 -2.03 -0.59 -0.97
CA GLY A 70 -3.46 -0.32 -1.02
C GLY A 70 -4.12 -0.20 0.36
N PHE A 71 -5.45 -0.06 0.35
CA PHE A 71 -6.26 -0.04 1.56
C PHE A 71 -6.12 -1.35 2.36
N MET A 72 -6.01 -1.23 3.68
CA MET A 72 -5.85 -2.32 4.66
C MET A 72 -4.51 -3.07 4.67
N ASP A 73 -3.55 -2.68 3.84
CA ASP A 73 -2.20 -3.22 3.91
C ASP A 73 -1.59 -2.97 5.29
N THR A 74 -0.90 -3.98 5.81
CA THR A 74 -0.12 -3.88 7.05
C THR A 74 1.34 -3.63 6.71
N ILE A 75 1.89 -2.53 7.21
CA ILE A 75 3.26 -2.11 6.99
C ILE A 75 4.00 -2.27 8.31
N SER A 76 5.08 -3.05 8.30
CA SER A 76 5.94 -3.23 9.47
C SER A 76 7.33 -2.70 9.18
N ILE A 77 7.87 -1.95 10.14
CA ILE A 77 9.23 -1.44 10.11
C ILE A 77 10.03 -2.16 11.19
N GLU A 78 10.87 -3.11 10.78
CA GLU A 78 11.55 -4.01 11.73
C GLU A 78 12.53 -3.28 12.65
N LYS A 79 13.12 -2.17 12.17
CA LYS A 79 14.10 -1.41 12.92
C LYS A 79 13.49 -0.63 14.08
N THR A 80 12.29 -0.08 13.90
CA THR A 80 11.58 0.68 14.94
C THR A 80 10.62 -0.19 15.74
N GLY A 81 10.27 -1.37 15.22
CA GLY A 81 9.27 -2.25 15.83
C GLY A 81 7.84 -1.73 15.68
N GLU A 82 7.62 -0.75 14.78
CA GLU A 82 6.32 -0.13 14.57
C GLU A 82 5.53 -0.86 13.47
N TYR A 83 4.22 -0.96 13.70
CA TYR A 83 3.28 -1.55 12.78
C TYR A 83 2.22 -0.50 12.42
N PHE A 84 1.95 -0.37 11.13
CA PHE A 84 0.96 0.55 10.60
C PHE A 84 -0.06 -0.19 9.76
N ARG A 85 -1.32 0.17 9.92
CA ARG A 85 -2.40 -0.24 9.05
C ARG A 85 -2.85 0.93 8.20
N LYS A 86 -2.87 0.72 6.88
CA LYS A 86 -3.33 1.75 5.96
C LYS A 86 -4.86 1.81 5.95
N LEU A 87 -5.41 2.94 6.39
CA LEU A 87 -6.83 3.23 6.44
C LEU A 87 -7.19 4.43 5.58
N ASN A 88 -8.48 4.65 5.39
CA ASN A 88 -9.02 5.85 4.78
C ASN A 88 -9.56 6.77 5.86
N ASP A 89 -9.22 8.05 5.73
CA ASP A 89 -9.81 9.14 6.48
C ASP A 89 -11.22 9.46 5.94
N ASP A 90 -12.04 10.21 6.68
CA ASP A 90 -13.41 10.58 6.28
C ASP A 90 -13.44 11.39 4.97
N LYS A 91 -12.32 12.01 4.62
CA LYS A 91 -12.08 12.77 3.38
C LYS A 91 -11.57 11.91 2.22
N GLY A 92 -11.52 10.58 2.37
CA GLY A 92 -11.04 9.65 1.34
C GLY A 92 -9.51 9.68 1.13
N ARG A 93 -8.74 10.11 2.12
CA ARG A 93 -7.26 10.15 2.05
C ARG A 93 -6.67 8.96 2.78
N PHE A 94 -5.56 8.42 2.29
CA PHE A 94 -4.83 7.38 3.01
C PHE A 94 -4.19 7.92 4.30
N LEU A 95 -4.55 7.28 5.41
CA LEU A 95 -4.01 7.46 6.75
C LEU A 95 -3.19 6.23 7.13
N LEU A 96 -2.04 6.44 7.77
CA LEU A 96 -1.30 5.36 8.41
C LEU A 96 -1.71 5.35 9.89
N HIS A 97 -2.48 4.34 10.28
CA HIS A 97 -2.90 4.15 11.66
C HIS A 97 -1.92 3.22 12.36
N SER A 98 -1.31 3.69 13.46
CA SER A 98 -0.43 2.85 14.27
C SER A 98 -1.24 1.75 14.95
N ILE A 99 -0.79 0.50 14.83
CA ILE A 99 -1.40 -0.65 15.49
C ILE A 99 -0.41 -1.25 16.50
N PRO A 100 -0.90 -1.82 17.62
CA PRO A 100 -0.06 -2.61 18.49
C PRO A 100 0.47 -3.85 17.74
N ALA A 101 1.69 -4.26 18.10
CA ALA A 101 2.35 -5.46 17.59
C ALA A 101 1.59 -6.73 17.97
#